data_AF-A0AAV8WXH6-F1
#
_entry.id   AF-A0AAV8WXH6-F1
#
_cell.length_a   1.000
_cell.length_b   1.000
_cell.length_c   1.000
_cell.angle_alpha   90.00
_cell.angle_beta   90.00
_cell.angle_gamma   90.00
#
_symmetry.space_group_name_H-M   'P 1'
#
loop_
_entity.id
_entity.type
_entity.pdbx_description
1 polymer ?
#
loop_
_entity_poly.entity_id
_entity_poly.type
_entity_poly.pdbx_seq_one_letter_code
_entity_poly.pdbx_strand_id
1 'polypeptide(L)'
;MNMSKRKHNTLNLEEKVKILKLIESGESFANIASKYGVGKSTVGDIKKNKTKILEYVSSGDKGVGSRKTLKLSAYPAMEKSL
;
A
#
# COMPACT_ATOMS: atom_id res chain seq x y z
N MET A 1 -13.13 -29.07 -8.21
CA MET A 1 -12.23 -27.93 -8.43
C MET A 1 -11.91 -27.31 -7.08
N ASN A 2 -10.72 -27.55 -6.54
CA ASN A 2 -10.32 -26.93 -5.26
C ASN A 2 -10.12 -25.43 -5.51
N MET A 3 -11.11 -24.61 -5.13
CA MET A 3 -10.92 -23.17 -5.01
C MET A 3 -10.07 -22.91 -3.77
N SER A 4 -8.76 -23.17 -3.88
CA SER A 4 -7.79 -22.80 -2.86
C SER A 4 -7.92 -21.29 -2.64
N LYS A 5 -8.45 -20.90 -1.46
CA LYS A 5 -8.56 -19.49 -1.05
C LYS A 5 -7.22 -18.81 -1.32
N ARG A 6 -7.23 -17.78 -2.17
CA ARG A 6 -6.03 -17.00 -2.48
C ARG A 6 -5.52 -16.41 -1.16
N LYS A 7 -4.31 -16.80 -0.75
CA LYS A 7 -3.64 -16.23 0.42
C LYS A 7 -3.54 -14.72 0.23
N HIS A 8 -3.97 -13.93 1.23
CA HIS A 8 -3.84 -12.48 1.19
C HIS A 8 -2.36 -12.11 1.33
N ASN A 9 -1.71 -11.82 0.19
CA ASN A 9 -0.34 -11.31 0.20
C ASN A 9 -0.40 -9.79 0.37
N THR A 10 0.00 -9.30 1.55
CA THR A 10 0.08 -7.87 1.82
C THR A 10 1.30 -7.29 1.11
N LEU A 11 1.08 -6.42 0.12
CA LEU A 11 2.16 -5.68 -0.53
C LEU A 11 2.59 -4.50 0.33
N ASN A 12 3.90 -4.35 0.51
CA ASN A 12 4.50 -3.18 1.15
C ASN A 12 4.37 -1.94 0.27
N LEU A 13 4.49 -0.75 0.86
CA LEU A 13 4.43 0.52 0.13
C LEU A 13 5.49 0.61 -0.97
N GLU A 14 6.71 0.16 -0.69
CA GLU A 14 7.78 0.11 -1.69
C GLU A 14 7.44 -0.78 -2.88
N GLU A 15 6.81 -1.93 -2.64
CA GLU A 15 6.40 -2.85 -3.70
C GLU A 15 5.28 -2.25 -4.55
N LYS A 16 4.33 -1.55 -3.92
CA LYS A 16 3.29 -0.79 -4.64
C LYS A 16 3.89 0.30 -5.52
N VAL A 17 4.92 1.01 -5.05
CA VAL A 17 5.65 2.00 -5.87
C VAL A 17 6.39 1.34 -7.03
N LYS A 18 7.03 0.18 -6.81
CA LYS A 18 7.68 -0.58 -7.89
C LYS A 18 6.66 -1.02 -8.94
N ILE A 19 5.50 -1.51 -8.53
CA ILE A 19 4.39 -1.86 -9.43
C ILE A 19 3.95 -0.64 -10.25
N LEU A 20 3.82 0.54 -9.63
CA LEU A 20 3.48 1.78 -10.35
C LEU A 20 4.53 2.13 -11.42
N LYS A 21 5.83 2.02 -11.10
CA LYS A 21 6.90 2.26 -12.07
C LYS A 21 6.85 1.28 -13.25
N LEU A 22 6.54 0.01 -13.01
CA LEU A 22 6.40 -1.00 -14.06
C LEU A 22 5.18 -0.76 -14.96
N ILE A 23 4.09 -0.26 -14.37
CA ILE A 23 2.91 0.17 -15.14
C ILE A 23 3.26 1.36 -16.04
N GLU A 24 4.03 2.33 -15.53
CA GLU A 24 4.47 3.50 -16.31
C GLU A 24 5.48 3.14 -17.40
N SER A 25 6.33 2.14 -17.18
CA SER A 25 7.24 1.62 -18.20
C SER A 25 6.53 0.80 -19.28
N GLY A 26 5.21 0.64 -19.21
CA GLY A 26 4.40 -0.08 -20.19
C GLY A 26 4.39 -1.61 -20.00
N GLU A 27 4.80 -2.12 -18.83
CA GLU A 27 4.77 -3.55 -18.56
C GLU A 27 3.32 -4.05 -18.43
N SER A 28 3.04 -5.26 -18.93
CA SER A 28 1.68 -5.79 -18.92
C SER A 28 1.21 -6.14 -17.50
N PHE A 29 -0.07 -5.90 -17.21
CA PHE A 29 -0.63 -6.21 -15.88
C PHE A 29 -0.57 -7.70 -15.54
N ALA A 30 -0.56 -8.58 -16.55
CA ALA A 30 -0.38 -10.00 -16.35
C ALA A 30 1.04 -10.33 -15.85
N ASN A 31 2.06 -9.69 -16.43
CA ASN A 31 3.45 -9.92 -16.04
C ASN A 31 3.71 -9.42 -14.63
N ILE A 32 3.20 -8.22 -14.31
CA ILE A 32 3.29 -7.63 -12.97
C ILE A 32 2.55 -8.51 -11.94
N ALA A 33 1.34 -8.96 -12.27
CA ALA A 33 0.55 -9.84 -11.41
C ALA A 33 1.32 -11.12 -11.06
N SER A 34 1.89 -11.80 -12.05
CA SER A 34 2.70 -13.01 -11.85
C SER A 34 3.96 -12.73 -11.03
N LYS A 35 4.68 -11.65 -11.32
CA LYS A 35 5.93 -11.27 -10.65
C LYS A 35 5.77 -11.00 -9.16
N TYR A 36 4.66 -10.38 -8.77
CA TYR A 36 4.36 -10.04 -7.37
C TYR A 36 3.38 -11.03 -6.70
N GLY A 37 2.97 -12.10 -7.39
CA GLY A 37 2.00 -13.06 -6.88
C GLY A 37 0.64 -12.43 -6.54
N VAL A 38 0.22 -11.40 -7.28
CA VAL A 38 -1.04 -10.68 -7.08
C VAL A 38 -2.02 -10.90 -8.22
N GLY A 39 -3.30 -10.61 -8.00
CA GLY A 39 -4.30 -10.65 -9.07
C GLY A 39 -4.17 -9.44 -9.99
N LYS A 40 -4.58 -9.59 -11.26
CA LYS A 40 -4.68 -8.47 -12.21
C LYS A 40 -5.54 -7.32 -11.66
N SER A 41 -6.62 -7.66 -10.95
CA SER A 41 -7.48 -6.68 -10.27
C SER A 41 -6.70 -5.84 -9.26
N THR A 42 -5.85 -6.47 -8.45
CA THR A 42 -4.99 -5.78 -7.47
C THR A 42 -4.02 -4.82 -8.17
N VAL A 43 -3.43 -5.20 -9.30
CA VAL A 43 -2.57 -4.30 -10.10
C VAL A 43 -3.36 -3.08 -10.60
N GLY A 44 -4.59 -3.30 -11.07
CA GLY A 44 -5.50 -2.22 -11.46
C GLY A 44 -5.87 -1.29 -10.29
N ASP A 45 -6.14 -1.83 -9.11
CA ASP A 45 -6.44 -1.05 -7.90
C ASP A 45 -5.24 -0.23 -7.44
N ILE A 46 -4.02 -0.79 -7.55
CA ILE A 46 -2.78 -0.05 -7.27
C ILE A 46 -2.63 1.12 -8.24
N LYS A 47 -2.89 0.91 -9.53
CA LYS A 47 -2.88 1.99 -10.53
C LYS A 47 -3.86 3.10 -10.19
N LYS A 48 -5.10 2.74 -9.83
CA LYS A 48 -6.16 3.71 -9.44
C LYS A 48 -5.77 4.50 -8.20
N ASN A 49 -5.15 3.84 -7.22
CA ASN A 49 -4.73 4.46 -5.96
C ASN A 49 -3.31 5.06 -6.01
N LYS A 50 -2.74 5.26 -7.20
CA LYS A 50 -1.38 5.80 -7.40
C LYS A 50 -1.13 7.07 -6.57
N THR A 51 -2.05 8.03 -6.65
CA THR A 51 -1.92 9.34 -5.97
C THR A 51 -1.77 9.16 -4.46
N LYS A 52 -2.63 8.34 -3.83
CA LYS A 52 -2.58 8.05 -2.39
C LYS A 52 -1.30 7.33 -1.98
N ILE A 53 -0.81 6.41 -2.83
CA ILE A 53 0.43 5.68 -2.56
C ILE A 53 1.63 6.63 -2.61
N LEU A 54 1.68 7.52 -3.62
CA LEU A 54 2.75 8.51 -3.77
C LEU A 54 2.69 9.58 -2.68
N GLU A 55 1.51 10.06 -2.33
CA GLU A 55 1.30 10.94 -1.18
C GLU A 55 1.82 10.27 0.09
N TYR A 56 1.42 9.04 0.40
CA TYR A 56 1.89 8.37 1.62
C TYR A 56 3.42 8.18 1.66
N VAL A 57 4.05 7.96 0.50
CA VAL A 57 5.51 7.84 0.38
C VAL A 57 6.22 9.19 0.48
N SER A 58 5.63 10.25 -0.10
CA SER A 58 6.17 11.62 -0.14
C SER A 58 5.93 12.37 1.17
N SER A 59 4.74 12.23 1.73
CA SER A 59 4.35 12.66 3.07
C SER A 59 5.20 12.02 4.15
N GLY A 60 5.97 10.97 3.80
CA GLY A 60 7.28 10.65 4.36
C GLY A 60 7.43 11.17 5.77
N ASP A 61 6.59 10.64 6.66
CA ASP A 61 6.58 11.00 8.06
C ASP A 61 7.89 10.43 8.61
N LYS A 62 8.96 11.22 8.46
CA LYS A 62 10.24 11.06 9.15
C LYS A 62 10.04 11.45 10.62
N GLY A 63 8.91 11.06 11.21
CA GLY A 63 8.40 11.62 12.45
C GLY A 63 7.42 10.71 13.19
N VAL A 64 7.48 9.39 12.99
CA VAL A 64 7.21 8.33 13.97
C VAL A 64 7.23 6.99 13.23
N GLY A 65 8.39 6.35 13.24
CA GLY A 65 8.52 4.97 12.82
C GLY A 65 7.52 4.09 13.59
N SER A 66 6.94 3.11 12.89
CA SER A 66 6.25 1.93 13.46
C SER A 66 4.77 2.01 13.89
N ARG A 67 3.96 3.00 13.52
CA ARG A 67 2.51 2.92 13.83
C ARG A 67 1.71 2.10 12.80
N LYS A 68 1.16 0.96 13.24
CA LYS A 68 0.21 0.12 12.49
C LYS A 68 -1.27 0.56 12.62
N THR A 69 -1.59 1.59 13.41
CA THR A 69 -2.98 2.00 13.65
C THR A 69 -3.08 3.52 13.79
N LEU A 70 -4.05 4.10 13.09
CA LEU A 70 -4.43 5.50 13.18
C LEU A 70 -5.45 5.64 14.32
N LYS A 71 -4.99 5.66 15.56
CA LYS A 71 -5.85 6.03 16.70
C LYS A 71 -5.93 7.55 16.75
N LEU A 72 -7.05 8.14 16.33
CA LEU A 72 -7.42 9.48 16.79
C LEU A 72 -7.78 9.37 18.27
N SER A 73 -6.95 9.93 19.16
CA SER A 73 -7.32 10.14 20.55
C SER A 73 -8.36 11.26 20.60
N ALA A 74 -9.58 10.94 21.01
CA ALA A 74 -10.71 11.89 21.04
C ALA A 74 -10.62 12.98 22.14
N TYR A 75 -9.48 13.13 22.84
CA TYR A 75 -9.36 14.07 23.96
C TYR A 75 -7.95 14.69 24.06
N PRO A 76 -7.66 15.78 23.33
CA PRO A 76 -6.37 16.49 23.40
C PRO A 76 -6.14 17.32 24.68
N ALA A 77 -7.02 17.24 25.69
CA ALA A 77 -7.00 18.15 26.85
C ALA A 77 -6.34 17.58 28.13
N MET A 78 -5.82 16.35 28.12
CA MET A 78 -5.30 15.68 29.33
C MET A 78 -3.76 15.51 29.35
N GLU A 79 -3.01 16.29 28.57
CA GLU A 79 -1.53 16.19 28.50
C GLU A 79 -0.81 17.40 29.13
N LYS A 80 -1.48 18.13 30.04
CA LYS A 80 -0.89 19.25 30.82
C LYS A 80 -0.90 19.02 32.33
N SER A 81 -0.59 17.81 32.76
CA SER A 81 -0.14 17.56 34.14
C SER A 81 0.58 16.22 34.23
N LEU A 82 1.89 16.24 33.98
CA LEU A 82 2.88 15.48 34.74
C LEU A 82 4.26 16.12 34.54
#